data_AF-A0A1B6M7S6-F1
#
_entry.id   AF-A0A1B6M7S6-F1
#
_cell.length_a   1.000
_cell.length_b   1.000
_cell.length_c   1.000
_cell.angle_alpha   90.00
_cell.angle_beta   90.00
_cell.angle_gamma   90.00
#
_symmetry.space_group_name_H-M   'P 1'
#
loop_
_entity.id
_entity.type
_entity.pdbx_description
1 polymer ?
#
loop_
_entity_poly.entity_id
_entity_poly.type
_entity_poly.pdbx_seq_one_letter_code
_entity_poly.pdbx_strand_id
1 'polypeptide(L)'
;MLQHFVKSIKYSKILVSDRRFNQILKLNYCKKEERQAESCNENSSITELIRHNFHSDCEEGINEQINCELYASYAYFYMSNCLSRPDVALFGFASFFLEASWEEQKHAKQLVDFLNKRGGTVQLCDVLKPEPADFHNPETALEESILLEKNVLKNIEELHKKAVSHNDVHLQDFLEGQMIPEQYEGLRQLGEMLANVRRVGPGVGVVLLDRDLLRHPPSPHGSPEPNVTSSASYKKHD
;
A
#
# COMPACT_ATOMS: atom_id res chain seq x y z
N MET A 1 -25.15 6.68 9.55
CA MET A 1 -25.85 6.32 10.80
C MET A 1 -25.70 7.36 11.93
N LEU A 2 -24.59 8.11 12.01
CA LEU A 2 -24.40 9.19 13.01
C LEU A 2 -25.19 10.49 12.74
N GLN A 3 -25.61 10.75 11.48
CA GLN A 3 -26.44 11.93 11.17
C GLN A 3 -27.89 11.81 11.65
N HIS A 4 -28.38 10.59 11.90
CA HIS A 4 -29.72 10.37 12.46
C HIS A 4 -29.74 10.45 14.00
N PHE A 5 -28.62 10.15 14.67
CA PHE A 5 -28.53 10.19 16.14
C PHE A 5 -28.52 11.64 16.68
N VAL A 6 -27.84 12.55 15.99
CA VAL A 6 -27.77 13.98 16.37
C VAL A 6 -29.13 14.68 16.21
N LYS A 7 -29.99 14.23 15.29
CA LYS A 7 -31.35 14.78 15.12
C LYS A 7 -32.32 14.35 16.23
N SER A 8 -32.08 13.22 16.90
CA SER A 8 -33.00 12.68 17.93
C SER A 8 -32.89 13.44 19.27
N ILE A 9 -31.72 14.00 19.59
CA ILE A 9 -31.50 14.70 20.88
C ILE A 9 -32.12 16.11 20.89
N LYS A 10 -32.45 16.68 19.72
CA LYS A 10 -33.07 18.03 19.64
C LYS A 10 -34.53 18.10 20.13
N TYR A 11 -35.19 16.98 20.42
CA TYR A 11 -36.62 16.98 20.82
C TYR A 11 -36.91 16.67 22.30
N SER A 12 -35.90 16.40 23.13
CA SER A 12 -36.13 16.32 24.58
C SER A 12 -35.97 17.69 25.24
N LYS A 13 -37.09 18.36 25.56
CA LYS A 13 -37.17 19.60 26.35
C LYS A 13 -36.58 19.53 27.78
N ILE A 14 -35.83 18.47 28.11
CA ILE A 14 -35.34 18.17 29.46
C ILE A 14 -33.87 18.57 29.67
N LEU A 15 -33.07 18.77 28.62
CA LEU A 15 -31.64 19.12 28.77
C LEU A 15 -31.30 20.61 28.58
N VAL A 16 -32.25 21.43 28.11
CA VAL A 16 -31.97 22.83 27.73
C VAL A 16 -32.01 23.81 28.93
N SER A 17 -32.53 23.39 30.09
CA SER A 17 -32.68 24.26 31.27
C SER A 17 -31.64 24.05 32.37
N ASP A 18 -30.74 23.08 32.25
CA ASP A 18 -29.72 22.84 33.29
C ASP A 18 -28.55 23.83 33.17
N ARG A 19 -28.44 24.74 34.14
CA ARG A 19 -27.35 25.72 34.22
C ARG A 19 -25.98 25.05 34.36
N ARG A 20 -25.86 23.89 35.01
CA ARG A 20 -24.58 23.16 35.12
C ARG A 20 -24.15 22.56 33.79
N PHE A 21 -25.09 22.00 33.01
CA PHE A 21 -24.77 21.46 31.69
C PHE A 21 -24.28 22.55 30.71
N ASN A 22 -24.95 23.71 30.71
CA ASN A 22 -24.53 24.87 29.92
C ASN A 22 -23.19 25.47 30.41
N GLN A 23 -22.89 25.39 31.71
CA GLN A 23 -21.62 25.88 32.26
C GLN A 23 -20.45 24.91 31.96
N ILE A 24 -20.70 23.60 31.93
CA ILE A 24 -19.73 22.60 31.48
C ILE A 24 -19.44 22.74 29.97
N LEU A 25 -20.48 22.95 29.14
CA LEU A 25 -20.29 23.25 27.72
C LEU A 25 -19.52 24.55 27.50
N LYS A 26 -19.84 25.62 28.24
CA LYS A 26 -19.10 26.89 28.16
C LYS A 26 -17.65 26.77 28.63
N LEU A 27 -17.37 26.01 29.69
CA LEU A 27 -15.99 25.78 30.15
C LEU A 27 -15.19 24.91 29.18
N ASN A 28 -15.83 23.96 28.50
CA ASN A 28 -15.17 23.11 27.49
C ASN A 28 -14.97 23.81 26.14
N TYR A 29 -15.86 24.74 25.76
CA TYR A 29 -15.67 25.60 24.59
C TYR A 29 -14.65 26.71 24.87
N CYS A 30 -14.72 27.38 26.03
CA CYS A 30 -13.84 28.49 26.39
C CYS A 30 -12.40 28.04 26.74
N LYS A 31 -12.19 26.81 27.22
CA LYS A 31 -10.82 26.25 27.40
C LYS A 31 -10.20 25.70 26.11
N LYS A 32 -10.95 25.62 25.01
CA LYS A 32 -10.42 25.12 23.72
C LYS A 32 -9.87 26.24 22.84
N GLU A 33 -10.18 27.50 23.12
CA GLU A 33 -9.68 28.66 22.35
C GLU A 33 -8.29 29.14 22.77
N GLU A 34 -7.68 28.58 23.83
CA GLU A 34 -6.31 28.95 24.27
C GLU A 34 -5.21 27.95 23.85
N ARG A 35 -5.45 27.06 22.88
CA ARG A 35 -4.36 26.32 22.21
C ARG A 35 -4.36 26.59 20.72
N GLN A 36 -3.46 27.49 20.34
CA GLN A 36 -2.93 27.76 19.01
C GLN A 36 -4.01 27.91 17.93
N ALA A 37 -4.59 29.10 17.88
CA ALA A 37 -4.93 29.68 16.59
C ALA A 37 -3.62 29.83 15.81
N GLU A 38 -3.32 28.88 14.92
CA GLU A 38 -2.40 29.12 13.83
C GLU A 38 -2.97 30.29 13.02
N SER A 39 -2.35 31.45 13.20
CA SER A 39 -2.59 32.61 12.36
C SER A 39 -2.29 32.21 10.92
N CYS A 40 -3.31 32.10 10.07
CA CYS A 40 -3.13 31.97 8.63
C CYS A 40 -2.30 33.17 8.14
N ASN A 41 -1.01 32.94 7.88
CA ASN A 41 -0.13 33.91 7.26
C ASN A 41 -0.58 34.06 5.80
N GLU A 42 -0.81 35.27 5.29
CA GLU A 42 -1.24 35.52 3.90
C GLU A 42 -0.23 34.99 2.87
N ASN A 43 1.00 34.68 3.29
CA ASN A 43 2.06 34.09 2.48
C ASN A 43 2.21 32.56 2.63
N SER A 44 1.35 31.89 3.40
CA SER A 44 1.42 30.44 3.61
C SER A 44 1.04 29.69 2.33
N SER A 45 1.81 28.67 1.95
CA SER A 45 1.47 27.86 0.77
C SER A 45 0.17 27.08 1.02
N ILE A 46 -0.60 26.78 -0.04
CA ILE A 46 -1.82 25.96 0.09
C ILE A 46 -1.51 24.63 0.79
N THR A 47 -0.34 24.05 0.52
CA THR A 47 0.13 22.81 1.14
C THR A 47 0.28 22.93 2.66
N GLU A 48 0.83 24.05 3.14
CA GLU A 48 0.96 24.32 4.58
C GLU A 48 -0.40 24.52 5.24
N LEU A 49 -1.36 25.15 4.53
CA LEU A 49 -2.71 25.37 5.03
C LEU A 49 -3.54 24.08 5.19
N ILE A 50 -3.27 23.05 4.38
CA ILE A 50 -3.97 21.75 4.50
C ILE A 50 -3.26 20.77 5.43
N ARG A 51 -2.00 21.04 5.79
CA ARG A 51 -1.19 20.14 6.60
C ARG A 51 -1.69 20.16 8.04
N HIS A 52 -2.15 19.00 8.53
CA HIS A 52 -2.67 18.87 9.90
C HIS A 52 -2.20 17.58 10.55
N ASN A 53 -1.61 17.71 11.75
CA ASN A 53 -1.08 16.60 12.55
C ASN A 53 -0.20 15.64 11.73
N PHE A 54 0.70 16.18 10.91
CA PHE A 54 1.54 15.41 10.00
C PHE A 54 3.01 15.76 10.23
N HIS A 55 3.70 14.92 10.99
CA HIS A 55 5.09 15.14 11.41
C HIS A 55 6.08 14.83 10.28
N SER A 56 7.23 15.52 10.27
CA SER A 56 8.29 15.32 9.24
C SER A 56 8.76 13.86 9.18
N ASP A 57 8.96 13.20 10.32
CA ASP A 57 9.39 11.79 10.36
C ASP A 57 8.41 10.83 9.65
N CYS A 58 7.11 11.14 9.70
CA CYS A 58 6.08 10.36 9.00
C CYS A 58 6.13 10.62 7.50
N GLU A 59 6.33 11.88 7.10
CA GLU A 59 6.53 12.27 5.71
C GLU A 59 7.80 11.66 5.09
N GLU A 60 8.93 11.69 5.81
CA GLU A 60 10.17 11.05 5.42
C GLU A 60 9.96 9.54 5.29
N GLY A 61 9.33 8.90 6.29
CA GLY A 61 9.06 7.47 6.24
C GLY A 61 8.12 7.04 5.09
N ILE A 62 7.15 7.88 4.70
CA ILE A 62 6.34 7.61 3.50
C ILE A 62 7.19 7.74 2.23
N ASN A 63 8.08 8.74 2.14
CA ASN A 63 8.99 8.86 0.99
C ASN A 63 9.97 7.67 0.90
N GLU A 64 10.51 7.21 2.03
CA GLU A 64 11.31 5.99 2.10
C GLU A 64 10.51 4.77 1.59
N GLN A 65 9.26 4.63 2.02
CA GLN A 65 8.40 3.53 1.59
C GLN A 65 8.06 3.62 0.09
N ILE A 66 7.79 4.81 -0.46
CA ILE A 66 7.57 5.00 -1.91
C ILE A 66 8.77 4.45 -2.69
N ASN A 67 10.00 4.76 -2.27
CA ASN A 67 11.19 4.24 -2.93
C ASN A 67 11.33 2.72 -2.77
N CYS A 68 10.92 2.17 -1.63
CA CYS A 68 10.88 0.73 -1.38
C CYS A 68 9.92 0.01 -2.36
N GLU A 69 8.71 0.52 -2.56
CA GLU A 69 7.76 -0.07 -3.51
C GLU A 69 8.24 0.06 -4.97
N LEU A 70 8.87 1.19 -5.32
CA LEU A 70 9.47 1.37 -6.65
C LEU A 70 10.62 0.38 -6.90
N TYR A 71 11.43 0.10 -5.88
CA TYR A 71 12.46 -0.94 -5.95
C TYR A 71 11.85 -2.33 -6.10
N ALA A 72 10.80 -2.65 -5.33
CA ALA A 72 10.10 -3.92 -5.42
C ALA A 72 9.50 -4.13 -6.83
N SER A 73 8.84 -3.11 -7.38
CA SER A 73 8.39 -3.06 -8.77
C SER A 73 9.53 -3.39 -9.74
N TYR A 74 10.70 -2.78 -9.57
CA TYR A 74 11.83 -2.98 -10.46
C TYR A 74 12.42 -4.40 -10.35
N ALA A 75 12.50 -4.95 -9.15
CA ALA A 75 12.92 -6.32 -8.90
C ALA A 75 12.00 -7.34 -9.56
N TYR A 76 10.68 -7.18 -9.39
CA TYR A 76 9.69 -8.04 -10.05
C TYR A 76 9.72 -7.93 -11.57
N PHE A 77 9.91 -6.72 -12.11
CA PHE A 77 10.11 -6.53 -13.54
C PHE A 77 11.34 -7.31 -14.03
N TYR A 78 12.45 -7.27 -13.29
CA TYR A 78 13.65 -8.02 -13.65
C TYR A 78 13.43 -9.54 -13.63
N MET A 79 12.78 -10.08 -12.58
CA MET A 79 12.43 -11.50 -12.47
C MET A 79 11.57 -11.96 -13.67
N SER A 80 10.53 -11.18 -14.02
CA SER A 80 9.68 -11.44 -15.18
C SER A 80 10.49 -11.56 -16.47
N ASN A 81 11.38 -10.59 -16.72
CA ASN A 81 12.19 -10.57 -17.94
C ASN A 81 13.12 -11.79 -18.01
N CYS A 82 13.75 -12.21 -16.91
CA CYS A 82 14.58 -13.41 -16.86
C CYS A 82 13.81 -14.68 -17.22
N LEU A 83 12.59 -14.85 -16.68
CA LEU A 83 11.76 -16.03 -16.90
C LEU A 83 11.14 -16.10 -18.31
N SER A 84 10.88 -14.93 -18.92
CA SER A 84 10.35 -14.82 -20.28
C SER A 84 11.39 -15.05 -21.39
N ARG A 85 12.67 -15.20 -21.04
CA ARG A 85 13.73 -15.41 -22.04
C ARG A 85 13.46 -16.68 -22.85
N PRO A 86 13.79 -16.72 -24.16
CA PRO A 86 13.54 -17.89 -25.01
C PRO A 86 14.22 -19.19 -24.55
N ASP A 87 15.33 -19.09 -23.81
CA ASP A 87 16.07 -20.22 -23.24
C ASP A 87 15.55 -20.69 -21.87
N VAL A 88 14.59 -19.97 -21.28
CA VAL A 88 13.87 -20.37 -20.04
C VAL A 88 12.41 -20.71 -20.33
N ALA A 89 11.71 -19.81 -21.03
CA ALA A 89 10.34 -19.98 -21.53
C ALA A 89 9.28 -20.34 -20.46
N LEU A 90 9.37 -19.73 -19.27
CA LEU A 90 8.39 -19.88 -18.18
C LEU A 90 7.45 -18.66 -18.16
N PHE A 91 6.52 -18.62 -19.12
CA PHE A 91 5.69 -17.45 -19.38
C PHE A 91 4.58 -17.23 -18.34
N GLY A 92 4.11 -18.28 -17.66
CA GLY A 92 3.16 -18.14 -16.56
C GLY A 92 3.79 -17.46 -15.35
N PHE A 93 4.99 -17.90 -14.95
CA PHE A 93 5.74 -17.22 -13.89
C PHE A 93 6.16 -15.81 -14.30
N ALA A 94 6.60 -15.62 -15.55
CA ALA A 94 6.93 -14.28 -16.05
C ALA A 94 5.72 -13.34 -15.97
N SER A 95 4.53 -13.81 -16.40
CA SER A 95 3.30 -13.02 -16.31
C SER A 95 2.95 -12.67 -14.87
N PHE A 96 3.06 -13.61 -13.94
CA PHE A 96 2.82 -13.36 -12.51
C PHE A 96 3.74 -12.25 -11.97
N PHE A 97 5.04 -12.33 -12.22
CA PHE A 97 5.97 -11.30 -11.75
C PHE A 97 5.81 -9.96 -12.46
N LEU A 98 5.33 -9.94 -13.71
CA LEU A 98 4.99 -8.69 -14.38
C LEU A 98 3.79 -8.01 -13.72
N GLU A 99 2.75 -8.77 -13.39
CA GLU A 99 1.59 -8.25 -12.66
C GLU A 99 2.01 -7.76 -11.26
N ALA A 100 2.87 -8.51 -10.56
CA ALA A 100 3.40 -8.08 -9.25
C ALA A 100 4.16 -6.76 -9.37
N SER A 101 4.97 -6.59 -10.42
CA SER A 101 5.65 -5.32 -10.70
C SER A 101 4.68 -4.15 -10.84
N TRP A 102 3.57 -4.34 -11.55
CA TRP A 102 2.54 -3.31 -11.68
C TRP A 102 1.78 -3.05 -10.40
N GLU A 103 1.56 -4.07 -9.56
CA GLU A 103 0.93 -3.92 -8.26
C GLU A 103 1.78 -3.05 -7.34
N GLU A 104 3.09 -3.27 -7.27
CA GLU A 104 3.98 -2.42 -6.47
C GLU A 104 4.03 -0.96 -6.96
N GLN A 105 3.87 -0.73 -8.27
CA GLN A 105 3.70 0.64 -8.79
C GLN A 105 2.40 1.28 -8.31
N LYS A 106 1.32 0.50 -8.15
CA LYS A 106 0.07 0.99 -7.55
C LYS A 106 0.26 1.31 -6.08
N HIS A 107 0.97 0.48 -5.32
CA HIS A 107 1.32 0.75 -3.92
C HIS A 107 2.12 2.06 -3.78
N ALA A 108 3.17 2.24 -4.59
CA ALA A 108 3.94 3.48 -4.64
C ALA A 108 3.02 4.70 -4.91
N LYS A 109 2.08 4.55 -5.86
CA LYS A 109 1.12 5.60 -6.20
C LYS A 109 0.13 5.89 -5.08
N GLN A 110 -0.37 4.87 -4.37
CA GLN A 110 -1.26 5.03 -3.21
C GLN A 110 -0.57 5.82 -2.10
N LEU A 111 0.72 5.53 -1.83
CA LEU A 111 1.52 6.28 -0.86
C LEU A 111 1.75 7.74 -1.29
N VAL A 112 2.04 7.98 -2.56
CA VAL A 112 2.13 9.35 -3.13
C VAL A 112 0.82 10.11 -2.95
N ASP A 113 -0.32 9.47 -3.23
CA ASP A 113 -1.63 10.08 -3.07
C ASP A 113 -1.95 10.37 -1.62
N PHE A 114 -1.61 9.46 -0.71
CA PHE A 114 -1.74 9.67 0.72
C PHE A 114 -0.88 10.86 1.18
N LEU A 115 0.38 10.94 0.72
CA LEU A 115 1.30 12.02 1.08
C LEU A 115 0.79 13.38 0.63
N ASN A 116 0.37 13.48 -0.64
CA ASN A 116 -0.21 14.70 -1.21
C ASN A 116 -1.51 15.11 -0.48
N LYS A 117 -2.36 14.14 -0.12
CA LYS A 117 -3.59 14.38 0.66
C LYS A 117 -3.32 15.02 2.02
N ARG A 118 -2.15 14.75 2.62
CA ARG A 118 -1.75 15.25 3.94
C ARG A 118 -0.96 16.56 3.92
N GLY A 119 -0.75 17.16 2.75
CA GLY A 119 0.12 18.33 2.60
C GLY A 119 1.60 17.99 2.76
N GLY A 120 1.99 16.75 2.42
CA GLY A 120 3.38 16.35 2.27
C GLY A 120 3.92 16.65 0.88
N THR A 121 5.25 16.56 0.75
CA THR A 121 6.00 16.73 -0.49
C THR A 121 6.68 15.41 -0.85
N VAL A 122 6.44 14.94 -2.07
CA VAL A 122 7.11 13.75 -2.62
C VAL A 122 8.58 14.07 -2.90
N GLN A 123 9.47 13.23 -2.38
CA GLN A 123 10.91 13.27 -2.61
C GLN A 123 11.34 11.91 -3.18
N LEU A 124 11.50 11.84 -4.49
CA LEU A 124 11.97 10.62 -5.17
C LEU A 124 13.49 10.50 -5.06
N CYS A 125 13.96 9.28 -4.84
CA CYS A 125 15.37 8.94 -4.81
C CYS A 125 15.72 8.00 -5.97
N ASP A 126 17.02 7.71 -6.12
CA ASP A 126 17.48 6.72 -7.07
C ASP A 126 16.91 5.34 -6.71
N VAL A 127 16.24 4.71 -7.68
CA VAL A 127 15.82 3.32 -7.58
C VAL A 127 17.01 2.45 -8.01
N LEU A 128 17.64 1.82 -7.02
CA LEU A 128 18.82 0.99 -7.26
C LEU A 128 18.46 -0.22 -8.13
N LYS A 129 19.44 -0.66 -8.93
CA LYS A 129 19.31 -1.93 -9.66
C LYS A 129 19.12 -3.08 -8.64
N PRO A 130 18.23 -4.04 -8.90
CA PRO A 130 18.14 -5.25 -8.10
C PRO A 130 19.46 -6.03 -8.12
N GLU A 131 19.80 -6.68 -7.01
CA GLU A 131 20.98 -7.54 -6.96
C GLU A 131 20.79 -8.76 -7.87
N PRO A 132 21.84 -9.21 -8.58
CA PRO A 132 21.73 -10.34 -9.48
C PRO A 132 21.58 -11.65 -8.70
N ALA A 133 20.56 -12.44 -9.06
CA ALA A 133 20.39 -13.82 -8.64
C ALA A 133 20.03 -14.71 -9.85
N ASP A 134 19.96 -16.02 -9.65
CA ASP A 134 19.55 -16.94 -10.72
C ASP A 134 18.03 -16.94 -10.93
N PHE A 135 17.50 -15.84 -11.47
CA PHE A 135 16.08 -15.68 -11.78
C PHE A 135 15.62 -16.51 -12.99
N HIS A 136 16.48 -17.32 -13.61
CA HIS A 136 16.04 -18.34 -14.57
C HIS A 136 15.38 -19.54 -13.85
N ASN A 137 15.64 -19.70 -12.56
CA ASN A 137 14.98 -20.68 -11.71
C ASN A 137 13.80 -20.03 -10.95
N PRO A 138 12.55 -20.49 -11.17
CA PRO A 138 11.39 -19.94 -10.48
C PRO A 138 11.42 -20.18 -8.96
N GLU A 139 12.12 -21.21 -8.46
CA GLU A 139 12.30 -21.40 -7.03
C GLU A 139 13.11 -20.26 -6.42
N THR A 140 14.27 -19.93 -7.01
CA THR A 140 15.11 -18.81 -6.60
C THR A 140 14.34 -17.49 -6.68
N ALA A 141 13.60 -17.27 -7.77
CA ALA A 141 12.79 -16.05 -7.93
C ALA A 141 11.79 -15.89 -6.78
N LEU A 142 11.04 -16.95 -6.43
CA LEU A 142 10.07 -16.94 -5.34
C LEU A 142 10.72 -16.76 -3.96
N GLU A 143 11.89 -17.37 -3.72
CA GLU A 143 12.64 -17.18 -2.46
C GLU A 143 13.05 -15.71 -2.28
N GLU A 144 13.60 -15.10 -3.32
CA GLU A 144 13.98 -13.69 -3.31
C GLU A 144 12.76 -12.77 -3.19
N SER A 145 11.63 -13.09 -3.83
CA SER A 145 10.36 -12.36 -3.64
C SER A 145 9.89 -12.41 -2.19
N ILE A 146 9.95 -13.56 -1.52
CA ILE A 146 9.57 -13.66 -0.10
C ILE A 146 10.47 -12.79 0.79
N LEU A 147 11.78 -12.73 0.49
CA LEU A 147 12.71 -11.86 1.23
C LEU A 147 12.40 -10.38 0.98
N LEU A 148 12.12 -10.02 -0.28
CA LEU A 148 11.71 -8.68 -0.67
C LEU A 148 10.44 -8.25 0.06
N GLU A 149 9.38 -9.06 0.02
CA GLU A 149 8.10 -8.76 0.70
C GLU A 149 8.24 -8.62 2.22
N LYS A 150 9.10 -9.43 2.84
CA LYS A 150 9.41 -9.29 4.28
C LYS A 150 10.10 -7.97 4.59
N ASN A 151 10.98 -7.49 3.70
CA ASN A 151 11.64 -6.20 3.87
C ASN A 151 10.66 -5.04 3.67
N VAL A 152 9.79 -5.12 2.65
CA VAL A 152 8.71 -4.15 2.43
C VAL A 152 7.80 -4.07 3.66
N LEU A 153 7.30 -5.21 4.14
CA LEU A 153 6.46 -5.29 5.34
C LEU A 153 7.15 -4.72 6.58
N LYS A 154 8.43 -5.05 6.79
CA LYS A 154 9.20 -4.51 7.91
C LYS A 154 9.30 -2.97 7.85
N ASN A 155 9.50 -2.40 6.66
CA ASN A 155 9.55 -0.95 6.50
C ASN A 155 8.18 -0.31 6.80
N ILE A 156 7.08 -0.94 6.38
CA ILE A 156 5.71 -0.52 6.71
C ILE A 156 5.48 -0.57 8.23
N GLU A 157 5.95 -1.62 8.92
CA GLU A 157 5.85 -1.72 10.38
C GLU A 157 6.68 -0.65 11.11
N GLU A 158 7.87 -0.31 10.61
CA GLU A 158 8.65 0.81 11.16
C GLU A 158 7.98 2.17 10.91
N LEU A 159 7.39 2.37 9.73
CA LEU A 159 6.58 3.56 9.43
C LEU A 159 5.36 3.66 10.36
N HIS A 160 4.71 2.53 10.64
CA HIS A 160 3.60 2.46 11.58
C HIS A 160 4.04 2.86 13.00
N LYS A 161 5.20 2.40 13.47
CA LYS A 161 5.77 2.84 14.76
C LYS A 161 6.01 4.35 14.81
N LYS A 162 6.53 4.96 13.73
CA LYS A 162 6.66 6.43 13.62
C LYS A 162 5.29 7.13 13.69
N ALA A 163 4.27 6.58 13.04
CA ALA A 163 2.91 7.11 13.10
C ALA A 163 2.30 7.01 14.51
N VAL A 164 2.58 5.92 15.24
CA VAL A 164 2.17 5.74 16.65
C VAL A 164 2.87 6.74 17.55
N SER A 165 4.19 6.92 17.44
CA SER A 165 4.94 7.85 18.30
C SER A 165 4.48 9.30 18.16
N HIS A 166 4.05 9.69 16.95
CA HIS A 166 3.55 11.03 16.65
C HIS A 166 2.03 11.17 16.79
N ASN A 167 1.32 10.14 17.26
CA ASN A 167 -0.15 10.11 17.37
C ASN A 167 -0.86 10.45 16.04
N ASP A 168 -0.29 10.05 14.90
CA ASP A 168 -0.93 10.20 13.59
C ASP A 168 -1.92 9.05 13.34
N VAL A 169 -3.14 9.24 13.85
CA VAL A 169 -4.21 8.23 13.75
C VAL A 169 -4.66 7.96 12.31
N HIS A 170 -4.51 8.91 11.39
CA HIS A 170 -4.93 8.71 9.99
C HIS A 170 -3.88 7.92 9.20
N LEU A 171 -2.58 8.12 9.48
CA LEU A 171 -1.54 7.26 8.93
C LEU A 171 -1.61 5.85 9.50
N GLN A 172 -1.84 5.69 10.81
CA GLN A 172 -2.06 4.37 11.41
C GLN A 172 -3.19 3.61 10.71
N ASP A 173 -4.37 4.22 10.57
CA ASP A 173 -5.53 3.61 9.90
C ASP A 173 -5.25 3.22 8.43
N PHE A 174 -4.53 4.07 7.70
CA PHE A 174 -4.13 3.77 6.32
C PHE A 174 -3.21 2.55 6.23
N LEU A 175 -2.18 2.48 7.08
CA LEU A 175 -1.23 1.36 7.06
C LEU A 175 -1.89 0.06 7.54
N GLU A 176 -2.67 0.11 8.62
CA GLU A 176 -3.36 -1.06 9.18
C GLU A 176 -4.50 -1.57 8.27
N GLY A 177 -5.20 -0.66 7.58
CA GLY A 177 -6.38 -0.99 6.80
C GLY A 177 -6.11 -1.35 5.35
N GLN A 178 -5.03 -0.83 4.75
CA GLN A 178 -4.74 -0.99 3.32
C GLN A 178 -3.41 -1.71 3.10
N MET A 179 -2.31 -1.19 3.63
CA MET A 179 -0.97 -1.69 3.27
C MET A 179 -0.61 -3.02 3.95
N ILE A 180 -0.70 -3.09 5.29
CA ILE A 180 -0.23 -4.26 6.06
C ILE A 180 -0.99 -5.55 5.70
N PRO A 181 -2.34 -5.57 5.58
CA PRO A 181 -3.06 -6.80 5.25
C PRO A 181 -2.66 -7.39 3.90
N GLU A 182 -2.47 -6.54 2.89
CA GLU A 182 -2.09 -6.95 1.52
C GLU A 182 -0.72 -7.66 1.52
N GLN A 183 0.26 -7.15 2.27
CA GLN A 183 1.57 -7.80 2.43
C GLN A 183 1.47 -9.23 2.98
N TYR A 184 0.60 -9.47 3.97
CA TYR A 184 0.44 -10.82 4.55
C TYR A 184 -0.22 -11.79 3.57
N GLU A 185 -1.15 -11.32 2.74
CA GLU A 185 -1.76 -12.14 1.69
C GLU A 185 -0.75 -12.45 0.58
N GLY A 186 0.07 -11.47 0.17
CA GLY A 186 1.19 -11.66 -0.75
C GLY A 186 2.19 -12.70 -0.27
N LEU A 187 2.65 -12.57 0.98
CA LEU A 187 3.59 -13.52 1.59
C LEU A 187 3.02 -14.94 1.63
N ARG A 188 1.71 -15.08 1.92
CA ARG A 188 1.03 -16.37 1.89
C ARG A 188 1.03 -16.95 0.47
N GLN A 189 0.61 -16.17 -0.52
CA GLN A 189 0.54 -16.58 -1.91
C GLN A 189 1.91 -17.05 -2.43
N LEU A 190 2.97 -16.25 -2.21
CA LEU A 190 4.33 -16.62 -2.58
C LEU A 190 4.78 -17.90 -1.88
N GLY A 191 4.45 -18.06 -0.60
CA GLY A 191 4.74 -19.28 0.17
C GLY A 191 4.05 -20.53 -0.39
N GLU A 192 2.79 -20.41 -0.80
CA GLU A 192 2.03 -21.49 -1.44
C GLU A 192 2.63 -21.87 -2.81
N MET A 193 3.01 -20.87 -3.62
CA MET A 193 3.69 -21.08 -4.90
C MET A 193 5.04 -21.78 -4.71
N LEU A 194 5.87 -21.31 -3.78
CA LEU A 194 7.17 -21.91 -3.49
C LEU A 194 7.04 -23.35 -3.00
N ALA A 195 6.06 -23.64 -2.15
CA ALA A 195 5.78 -24.99 -1.69
C ALA A 195 5.39 -25.92 -2.86
N ASN A 196 4.63 -25.42 -3.83
CA ASN A 196 4.25 -26.20 -5.01
C ASN A 196 5.45 -26.43 -5.95
N VAL A 197 6.26 -25.41 -6.22
CA VAL A 197 7.49 -25.54 -7.03
C VAL A 197 8.43 -26.59 -6.43
N ARG A 198 8.67 -26.54 -5.12
CA ARG A 198 9.49 -27.54 -4.41
C ARG A 198 8.88 -28.94 -4.44
N ARG A 199 7.55 -29.05 -4.33
CA ARG A 199 6.85 -30.34 -4.34
C ARG A 199 6.97 -31.05 -5.68
N VAL A 200 6.84 -30.31 -6.78
CA VAL A 200 6.86 -30.91 -8.12
C VAL A 200 8.28 -31.21 -8.60
N GLY A 201 9.28 -30.52 -8.04
CA GLY A 201 10.67 -30.64 -8.44
C GLY A 201 10.93 -30.14 -9.87
N PRO A 202 12.19 -30.22 -10.35
CA PRO A 202 12.56 -29.70 -11.66
C PRO A 202 11.93 -30.50 -12.82
N GLY A 203 11.88 -29.89 -14.00
CA GLY A 203 11.43 -30.53 -15.24
C GLY A 203 9.92 -30.41 -15.47
N VAL A 204 9.27 -31.53 -15.78
CA VAL A 204 7.85 -31.54 -16.23
C VAL A 204 6.92 -30.90 -15.20
N GLY A 205 7.20 -31.07 -13.91
CA GLY A 205 6.43 -30.47 -12.82
C GLY A 205 6.31 -28.95 -12.93
N VAL A 206 7.44 -28.26 -13.05
CA VAL A 206 7.50 -26.79 -13.23
C VAL A 206 6.79 -26.36 -14.52
N VAL A 207 6.95 -27.11 -15.61
CA VAL A 207 6.26 -26.80 -16.89
C VAL A 207 4.74 -26.89 -16.74
N LEU A 208 4.22 -27.83 -15.96
CA LEU A 208 2.79 -27.94 -15.69
C LEU A 208 2.29 -26.79 -14.82
N LEU A 209 3.03 -26.41 -13.77
CA LEU A 209 2.70 -25.25 -12.94
C LEU A 209 2.71 -23.95 -13.75
N ASP A 210 3.73 -23.74 -14.58
CA ASP A 210 3.84 -22.55 -15.43
C ASP A 210 2.63 -22.40 -16.38
N ARG A 211 2.22 -23.51 -17.01
CA ARG A 211 1.04 -23.52 -17.88
C ARG A 211 -0.27 -23.25 -17.13
N ASP A 212 -0.35 -23.69 -15.87
CA ASP A 212 -1.51 -23.43 -15.01
C ASP A 212 -1.57 -21.95 -14.63
N LEU A 213 -0.45 -21.37 -14.17
CA LEU A 213 -0.31 -19.94 -13.89
C LEU A 213 -0.68 -19.08 -15.10
N LEU A 214 -0.29 -19.48 -16.30
CA LEU A 214 -0.61 -18.72 -17.52
C LEU A 214 -2.12 -18.76 -17.86
N ARG A 215 -2.83 -19.84 -17.50
CA ARG A 215 -4.27 -19.98 -17.76
C ARG A 215 -5.13 -19.38 -16.66
N HIS A 216 -4.64 -19.45 -15.44
CA HIS A 216 -5.30 -19.04 -14.22
C HIS A 216 -4.35 -18.13 -13.42
N PRO A 217 -4.03 -16.92 -13.95
CA PRO A 217 -3.11 -16.02 -13.29
C PRO A 217 -3.70 -15.56 -11.96
N PRO A 218 -3.03 -15.80 -10.83
CA PRO A 218 -3.49 -15.28 -9.55
C PRO A 218 -3.21 -13.78 -9.49
N SER A 219 -4.09 -13.01 -8.85
CA SER A 219 -3.80 -11.60 -8.56
C SER A 219 -2.73 -11.50 -7.48
N PRO A 220 -1.61 -10.78 -7.71
CA PRO A 220 -0.63 -10.48 -6.66
C PRO A 220 -1.31 -9.85 -5.44
N HIS A 221 -0.83 -10.17 -4.23
CA HIS A 221 -1.36 -9.65 -2.96
C HIS A 221 -2.85 -9.91 -2.68
N GLY A 222 -3.47 -10.83 -3.44
CA GLY A 222 -4.89 -11.11 -3.30
C GLY A 222 -5.79 -9.93 -3.63
N SER A 223 -5.27 -8.95 -4.39
CA SER A 223 -6.07 -7.80 -4.80
C SER A 223 -7.30 -8.25 -5.59
N PRO A 224 -8.48 -7.67 -5.34
CA PRO A 224 -9.70 -8.10 -5.99
C PRO A 224 -9.56 -7.89 -7.50
N GLU A 225 -9.84 -8.95 -8.28
CA GLU A 225 -9.85 -8.86 -9.74
C GLU A 225 -10.64 -7.62 -10.16
N PRO A 226 -10.11 -6.77 -11.05
CA PRO A 226 -10.90 -5.68 -11.58
C PRO A 226 -12.14 -6.30 -12.24
N ASN A 227 -13.33 -5.94 -11.76
CA ASN A 227 -14.60 -6.36 -12.34
C ASN A 227 -14.49 -6.27 -13.87
N VAL A 228 -14.42 -7.42 -14.53
CA VAL A 228 -14.36 -7.51 -15.99
C VAL A 228 -15.73 -7.14 -16.52
N THR A 229 -16.02 -5.85 -16.55
CA THR A 229 -17.09 -5.27 -17.36
C THR A 229 -16.45 -4.43 -18.45
N SER A 230 -16.49 -5.01 -19.66
CA SER A 230 -16.44 -4.33 -20.96
C SER A 230 -15.06 -3.97 -21.54
N SER A 231 -14.53 -4.91 -22.33
CA SER A 231 -13.97 -4.72 -23.68
C SER A 231 -12.81 -3.72 -23.87
N ALA A 232 -11.59 -4.23 -23.85
CA ALA A 232 -10.50 -3.73 -24.69
C ALA A 232 -10.07 -4.82 -25.66
N SER A 233 -10.62 -4.73 -26.87
CA SER A 233 -10.27 -5.52 -28.04
C SER A 233 -8.81 -5.30 -28.44
N TYR A 234 -7.94 -6.28 -28.20
CA TYR A 234 -6.70 -6.42 -28.97
C TYR A 234 -7.08 -6.88 -30.39
N LYS A 235 -7.20 -5.93 -31.31
CA LYS A 235 -7.20 -6.25 -32.74
C LYS A 235 -5.81 -6.76 -33.10
N LYS A 236 -5.75 -8.03 -33.52
CA LYS A 236 -4.65 -8.54 -34.35
C LYS A 236 -4.55 -7.67 -35.59
N HIS A 237 -3.39 -7.10 -35.83
CA HIS A 237 -3.01 -6.64 -37.15
C HIS A 237 -2.32 -7.81 -37.83
N ASP A 238 -2.96 -8.31 -38.90
CA ASP A 238 -2.32 -9.09 -39.96
C ASP A 238 -1.32 -8.21 -40.74
#